data_AF-A0A3N5V7L0-F1
#
_entry.id   AF-A0A3N5V7L0-F1
#
_cell.length_a   1.000
_cell.length_b   1.000
_cell.length_c   1.000
_cell.angle_alpha   90.00
_cell.angle_beta   90.00
_cell.angle_gamma   90.00
#
_symmetry.space_group_name_H-M   'P 1'
#
loop_
_entity.id
_entity.type
_entity.pdbx_description
1 polymer ?
#
loop_
_entity_poly.entity_id
_entity_poly.type
_entity_poly.pdbx_seq_one_letter_code
_entity_poly.pdbx_strand_id
1 'polypeptide(L)'
;RITQDGKPVGKGILGDSMPLRLYYAYGIRNSFGLDFDPITGSLWDTENGPQDGDEINLIYPGFNSGWHKVYGFSSSPKNFDVDEMVTFDDRGKYSEPKLVWERSAGLTSIVFLDSDKLGTQYKNDIFVGDVHNGRIYHFKLNGERNDLVLPEVLADRYIQNPINFGTGDIVFGEGFGGITDLTVGPDGYLYIVSIGQGKVFRILPQ
;
A
#
# COMPACT_ATOMS: atom_id res chain seq x y z
N ARG A 1 16.32 -8.26 -1.55
CA ARG A 1 16.37 -9.38 -2.51
C ARG A 1 17.25 -10.48 -1.98
N ILE A 2 16.60 -11.53 -1.49
CA ILE A 2 17.22 -12.74 -0.98
C ILE A 2 16.62 -13.95 -1.68
N THR A 3 17.41 -15.00 -1.86
CA THR A 3 16.91 -16.32 -2.23
C THR A 3 16.16 -16.95 -1.05
N GLN A 4 15.45 -18.06 -1.29
CA GLN A 4 14.75 -18.79 -0.22
C GLN A 4 15.69 -19.34 0.87
N ASP A 5 16.97 -19.55 0.55
CA ASP A 5 18.02 -19.92 1.53
C ASP A 5 18.75 -18.70 2.13
N GLY A 6 18.21 -17.48 1.93
CA GLY A 6 18.68 -16.26 2.58
C GLY A 6 19.93 -15.61 1.95
N LYS A 7 20.35 -16.03 0.75
CA LYS A 7 21.53 -15.49 0.07
C LYS A 7 21.18 -14.28 -0.80
N PRO A 8 22.11 -13.32 -1.02
CA PRO A 8 21.89 -12.21 -1.93
C PRO A 8 21.62 -12.69 -3.36
N VAL A 9 20.69 -12.04 -4.06
CA VAL A 9 20.41 -12.32 -5.47
C VAL A 9 21.20 -11.37 -6.37
N GLY A 10 22.06 -11.93 -7.22
CA GLY A 10 22.75 -11.19 -8.29
C GLY A 10 23.59 -10.00 -7.81
N LYS A 11 23.66 -8.96 -8.66
CA LYS A 11 24.18 -7.62 -8.32
C LYS A 11 23.16 -6.86 -7.48
N GLY A 12 23.60 -5.98 -6.59
CA GLY A 12 22.68 -5.22 -5.75
C GLY A 12 22.01 -4.09 -6.51
N ILE A 13 20.76 -3.78 -6.16
CA ILE A 13 20.02 -2.67 -6.77
C ILE A 13 20.61 -1.34 -6.29
N LEU A 14 20.80 -1.18 -4.98
CA LEU A 14 21.32 0.07 -4.38
C LEU A 14 22.83 0.05 -4.13
N GLY A 15 23.51 -1.07 -4.39
CA GLY A 15 24.95 -1.20 -4.15
C GLY A 15 25.39 -2.65 -4.07
N ASP A 16 26.63 -2.97 -4.44
CA ASP A 16 27.11 -4.36 -4.50
C ASP A 16 27.73 -4.87 -3.18
N SER A 17 27.92 -3.99 -2.20
CA SER A 17 28.37 -4.31 -0.84
C SER A 17 27.19 -4.51 0.11
N MET A 18 27.41 -5.26 1.19
CA MET A 18 26.42 -5.38 2.26
C MET A 18 26.36 -4.09 3.10
N PRO A 19 25.17 -3.65 3.57
CA PRO A 19 23.87 -4.31 3.40
C PRO A 19 23.13 -3.92 2.10
N LEU A 20 23.60 -2.93 1.35
CA LEU A 20 22.92 -2.39 0.15
C LEU A 20 22.59 -3.44 -0.90
N ARG A 21 23.41 -4.50 -0.99
CA ARG A 21 23.18 -5.63 -1.88
C ARG A 21 21.85 -6.34 -1.64
N LEU A 22 21.33 -6.27 -0.42
CA LEU A 22 20.06 -6.88 -0.04
C LEU A 22 18.87 -5.96 -0.27
N TYR A 23 19.05 -4.66 -0.43
CA TYR A 23 17.93 -3.72 -0.47
C TYR A 23 17.27 -3.70 -1.85
N TYR A 24 15.94 -3.71 -1.83
CA TYR A 24 15.11 -3.56 -3.03
C TYR A 24 14.54 -2.14 -3.11
N ALA A 25 14.05 -1.66 -1.97
CA ALA A 25 13.51 -0.34 -1.73
C ALA A 25 14.00 0.15 -0.35
N TYR A 26 13.88 1.44 -0.09
CA TYR A 26 14.31 2.08 1.17
C TYR A 26 13.47 3.33 1.46
N GLY A 27 13.76 4.00 2.58
CA GLY A 27 13.02 5.19 2.98
C GLY A 27 11.56 4.92 3.30
N ILE A 28 11.23 3.70 3.75
CA ILE A 28 9.89 3.27 4.17
C ILE A 28 9.85 3.35 5.70
N ARG A 29 8.78 3.91 6.27
CA ARG A 29 8.61 4.05 7.72
C ARG A 29 8.18 2.75 8.39
N ASN A 30 6.96 2.32 8.09
CA ASN A 30 6.29 1.23 8.79
C ASN A 30 5.25 0.58 7.87
N SER A 31 5.71 -0.31 6.99
CA SER A 31 4.86 -1.05 6.07
C SER A 31 4.34 -2.34 6.71
N PHE A 32 3.02 -2.54 6.65
CA PHE A 32 2.36 -3.79 7.05
C PHE A 32 1.82 -4.57 5.84
N GLY A 33 1.36 -3.88 4.80
CA GLY A 33 0.82 -4.51 3.59
C GLY A 33 1.82 -4.51 2.44
N LEU A 34 2.01 -5.66 1.80
CA LEU A 34 2.77 -5.84 0.57
C LEU A 34 2.08 -6.90 -0.30
N ASP A 35 1.81 -6.59 -1.57
CA ASP A 35 1.31 -7.59 -2.52
C ASP A 35 1.75 -7.29 -3.96
N PHE A 36 1.77 -8.33 -4.78
CA PHE A 36 2.12 -8.22 -6.20
C PHE A 36 0.86 -8.19 -7.05
N ASP A 37 0.78 -7.23 -7.95
CA ASP A 37 -0.24 -7.20 -8.98
C ASP A 37 -0.18 -8.51 -9.80
N PRO A 38 -1.25 -9.32 -9.84
CA PRO A 38 -1.25 -10.61 -10.53
C PRO A 38 -1.07 -10.49 -12.06
N ILE A 39 -1.32 -9.29 -12.62
CA ILE A 39 -1.21 -9.05 -14.06
C ILE A 39 0.19 -8.57 -14.44
N THR A 40 0.71 -7.54 -13.76
CA THR A 40 1.99 -6.92 -14.14
C THR A 40 3.18 -7.45 -13.35
N GLY A 41 2.95 -8.13 -12.21
CA GLY A 41 3.98 -8.48 -11.25
C GLY A 41 4.58 -7.29 -10.51
N SER A 42 3.97 -6.11 -10.60
CA SER A 42 4.41 -4.91 -9.88
C SER A 42 4.13 -5.05 -8.38
N LEU A 43 5.09 -4.66 -7.55
CA LEU A 43 4.92 -4.65 -6.10
C LEU A 43 4.18 -3.38 -5.67
N TRP A 44 3.16 -3.54 -4.84
CA TRP A 44 2.46 -2.46 -4.16
C TRP A 44 2.61 -2.64 -2.65
N ASP A 45 2.65 -1.53 -1.93
CA ASP A 45 2.67 -1.55 -0.47
C ASP A 45 1.66 -0.58 0.14
N THR A 46 1.41 -0.80 1.43
CA THR A 46 0.90 0.24 2.31
C THR A 46 1.93 0.51 3.39
N GLU A 47 2.07 1.78 3.76
CA GLU A 47 2.87 2.17 4.92
C GLU A 47 2.13 3.14 5.82
N ASN A 48 2.44 3.10 7.11
CA ASN A 48 1.87 4.01 8.08
C ASN A 48 2.82 5.16 8.34
N GLY A 49 2.28 6.36 8.37
CA GLY A 49 2.95 7.55 8.87
C GLY A 49 2.86 7.65 10.40
N PRO A 50 3.42 8.70 11.01
CA PRO A 50 3.42 8.87 12.47
C PRO A 50 2.02 9.13 13.04
N GLN A 51 1.44 10.30 12.80
CA GLN A 51 0.05 10.64 13.16
C GLN A 51 -0.84 10.81 11.90
N ASP A 52 -0.20 10.99 10.77
CA ASP A 52 -0.69 11.37 9.45
C ASP A 52 0.25 10.78 8.39
N GLY A 53 -0.17 10.77 7.12
CA GLY A 53 0.67 10.30 6.02
C GLY A 53 0.76 8.78 5.95
N ASP A 54 -0.33 8.04 6.18
CA ASP A 54 -0.36 6.66 5.71
C ASP A 54 -0.50 6.66 4.18
N GLU A 55 0.12 5.70 3.51
CA GLU A 55 0.29 5.72 2.05
C GLU A 55 -0.06 4.38 1.41
N ILE A 56 -0.46 4.45 0.13
CA ILE A 56 -0.36 3.35 -0.82
C ILE A 56 0.74 3.71 -1.81
N ASN A 57 1.72 2.83 -2.02
CA ASN A 57 2.80 3.07 -2.99
C ASN A 57 2.90 1.96 -4.05
N LEU A 58 3.45 2.36 -5.20
CA LEU A 58 3.90 1.43 -6.25
C LEU A 58 5.43 1.32 -6.19
N ILE A 59 5.92 0.13 -5.85
CA ILE A 59 7.33 -0.11 -5.51
C ILE A 59 8.08 -0.70 -6.71
N TYR A 60 9.06 0.05 -7.20
CA TYR A 60 10.01 -0.41 -8.23
C TYR A 60 11.41 -0.65 -7.63
N PRO A 61 12.33 -1.33 -8.36
CA PRO A 61 13.71 -1.50 -7.92
C PRO A 61 14.38 -0.14 -7.67
N GLY A 62 14.84 0.09 -6.44
CA GLY A 62 15.48 1.33 -6.01
C GLY A 62 14.50 2.39 -5.52
N PHE A 63 13.23 2.03 -5.32
CA PHE A 63 12.23 2.92 -4.73
C PHE A 63 12.69 3.50 -3.38
N ASN A 64 12.44 4.80 -3.21
CA ASN A 64 12.64 5.54 -1.99
C ASN A 64 11.32 6.23 -1.59
N SER A 65 10.72 5.85 -0.48
CA SER A 65 9.49 6.52 0.03
C SER A 65 9.77 7.88 0.65
N GLY A 66 11.04 8.21 0.91
CA GLY A 66 11.43 9.50 1.47
C GLY A 66 11.43 9.59 3.00
N TRP A 67 10.98 8.56 3.72
CA TRP A 67 11.07 8.54 5.18
C TRP A 67 12.54 8.60 5.64
N HIS A 68 12.90 9.43 6.61
CA HIS A 68 12.05 10.25 7.48
C HIS A 68 11.96 11.73 7.09
N LYS A 69 12.43 12.09 5.89
CA LYS A 69 12.46 13.48 5.42
C LYS A 69 11.09 13.96 4.97
N VAL A 70 10.28 13.07 4.40
CA VAL A 70 8.89 13.30 4.01
C VAL A 70 8.04 12.09 4.34
N TYR A 71 6.75 12.33 4.53
CA TYR A 71 5.65 11.38 4.56
C TYR A 71 4.42 12.12 3.99
N GLY A 72 3.65 11.47 3.15
CA GLY A 72 2.74 12.10 2.20
C GLY A 72 3.48 12.69 0.99
N PHE A 73 2.80 13.53 0.22
CA PHE A 73 3.39 14.10 -0.99
C PHE A 73 4.51 15.10 -0.68
N SER A 74 5.53 15.16 -1.55
CA SER A 74 6.67 16.08 -1.44
C SER A 74 6.27 17.56 -1.35
N SER A 75 5.10 17.91 -1.88
CA SER A 75 4.53 19.25 -1.87
C SER A 75 4.01 19.71 -0.51
N SER A 76 3.85 18.78 0.46
CA SER A 76 3.32 19.07 1.80
C SER A 76 4.34 19.84 2.67
N PRO A 77 5.57 19.36 2.89
CA PRO A 77 6.59 20.09 3.65
C PRO A 77 7.16 21.30 2.88
N LYS A 78 6.99 22.51 3.43
CA LYS A 78 7.38 23.79 2.78
C LYS A 78 8.87 23.94 2.41
N ASN A 79 9.76 23.16 3.01
CA ASN A 79 11.23 23.26 2.82
C ASN A 79 11.85 21.91 2.51
N PHE A 80 11.11 21.02 1.87
CA PHE A 80 11.62 19.75 1.44
C PHE A 80 12.13 19.85 0.00
N ASP A 81 13.34 19.36 -0.21
CA ASP A 81 13.95 19.25 -1.53
C ASP A 81 14.21 17.76 -1.81
N VAL A 82 13.60 17.27 -2.89
CA VAL A 82 13.78 15.88 -3.35
C VAL A 82 15.25 15.63 -3.74
N ASP A 83 15.96 16.66 -4.20
CA ASP A 83 17.36 16.54 -4.62
C ASP A 83 18.31 16.34 -3.43
N GLU A 84 17.87 16.63 -2.19
CA GLU A 84 18.63 16.34 -0.96
C GLU A 84 18.49 14.88 -0.48
N MET A 85 17.71 14.05 -1.19
CA MET A 85 17.56 12.65 -0.83
C MET A 85 18.83 11.84 -1.02
N VAL A 86 19.03 10.86 -0.15
CA VAL A 86 20.02 9.81 -0.38
C VAL A 86 19.61 9.02 -1.61
N THR A 87 20.48 8.92 -2.63
CA THR A 87 20.21 8.18 -3.87
C THR A 87 21.10 6.96 -4.09
N PHE A 88 22.11 6.72 -3.24
CA PHE A 88 23.08 5.63 -3.41
C PHE A 88 23.70 5.59 -4.82
N ASP A 89 24.41 6.65 -5.20
CA ASP A 89 25.00 6.83 -6.53
C ASP A 89 23.95 6.76 -7.66
N ASP A 90 22.84 7.48 -7.49
CA ASP A 90 21.71 7.59 -8.44
C ASP A 90 20.96 6.27 -8.72
N ARG A 91 21.22 5.22 -7.92
CA ARG A 91 20.55 3.92 -8.02
C ARG A 91 19.17 3.91 -7.36
N GLY A 92 18.99 4.74 -6.35
CA GLY A 92 17.76 4.97 -5.62
C GLY A 92 17.02 6.19 -6.13
N LYS A 93 15.69 6.15 -6.15
CA LYS A 93 14.83 7.22 -6.67
C LYS A 93 13.62 7.41 -5.79
N TYR A 94 13.39 8.65 -5.35
CA TYR A 94 12.14 9.06 -4.72
C TYR A 94 10.95 8.80 -5.64
N SER A 95 9.83 8.41 -5.06
CA SER A 95 8.54 8.43 -5.75
C SER A 95 7.42 8.87 -4.83
N GLU A 96 6.47 9.58 -5.42
CA GLU A 96 5.28 10.01 -4.73
C GLU A 96 4.35 8.83 -4.41
N PRO A 97 3.62 8.91 -3.29
CA PRO A 97 2.55 7.97 -3.00
C PRO A 97 1.42 8.08 -4.03
N LYS A 98 0.66 6.98 -4.17
CA LYS A 98 -0.51 6.93 -5.04
C LYS A 98 -1.75 7.49 -4.36
N LEU A 99 -1.81 7.40 -3.03
CA LEU A 99 -2.86 7.93 -2.18
C LEU A 99 -2.32 8.12 -0.76
N VAL A 100 -2.78 9.17 -0.08
CA VAL A 100 -2.35 9.51 1.28
C VAL A 100 -3.56 9.67 2.20
N TRP A 101 -3.46 9.17 3.42
CA TRP A 101 -4.37 9.51 4.51
C TRP A 101 -3.77 10.63 5.35
N GLU A 102 -4.42 11.80 5.41
CA GLU A 102 -3.96 12.93 6.24
C GLU A 102 -4.07 12.64 7.74
N ARG A 103 -4.85 11.63 8.12
CA ARG A 103 -4.87 11.12 9.50
C ARG A 103 -4.70 9.62 9.43
N SER A 104 -3.74 9.11 10.19
CA SER A 104 -3.40 7.69 10.14
C SER A 104 -4.63 6.82 10.43
N ALA A 105 -4.95 5.93 9.48
CA ALA A 105 -5.94 4.87 9.64
C ALA A 105 -5.29 3.59 10.20
N GLY A 106 -3.95 3.53 10.23
CA GLY A 106 -3.20 2.34 10.59
C GLY A 106 -3.46 1.24 9.57
N LEU A 107 -3.09 1.50 8.30
CA LEU A 107 -3.21 0.53 7.22
C LEU A 107 -2.42 -0.75 7.55
N THR A 108 -3.05 -1.91 7.39
CA THR A 108 -2.47 -3.20 7.80
C THR A 108 -2.22 -4.15 6.66
N SER A 109 -3.05 -4.14 5.62
CA SER A 109 -2.86 -5.03 4.48
C SER A 109 -3.23 -4.35 3.17
N ILE A 110 -2.64 -4.87 2.09
CA ILE A 110 -3.00 -4.60 0.70
C ILE A 110 -3.07 -5.97 0.02
N VAL A 111 -4.13 -6.23 -0.73
CA VAL A 111 -4.29 -7.50 -1.46
C VAL A 111 -4.97 -7.29 -2.80
N PHE A 112 -4.51 -8.00 -3.82
CA PHE A 112 -5.19 -8.08 -5.11
C PHE A 112 -6.22 -9.20 -5.13
N LEU A 113 -7.46 -8.88 -5.49
CA LEU A 113 -8.49 -9.90 -5.67
C LEU A 113 -8.41 -10.55 -7.06
N ASP A 114 -7.50 -11.52 -7.27
CA ASP A 114 -7.45 -12.31 -8.50
C ASP A 114 -8.56 -13.38 -8.56
N SER A 115 -9.80 -12.91 -8.50
CA SER A 115 -11.00 -13.75 -8.46
C SER A 115 -12.23 -12.92 -8.87
N ASP A 116 -13.20 -13.58 -9.49
CA ASP A 116 -14.51 -12.99 -9.82
C ASP A 116 -15.62 -13.40 -8.84
N LYS A 117 -15.29 -14.11 -7.74
CA LYS A 117 -16.27 -14.61 -6.76
C LYS A 117 -17.09 -13.52 -6.06
N LEU A 118 -16.56 -12.30 -5.98
CA LEU A 118 -17.27 -11.14 -5.45
C LEU A 118 -17.92 -10.27 -6.55
N GLY A 119 -17.77 -10.65 -7.82
CA GLY A 119 -18.20 -9.90 -8.99
C GLY A 119 -17.02 -9.51 -9.89
N THR A 120 -17.23 -9.54 -11.20
CA THR A 120 -16.17 -9.24 -12.20
C THR A 120 -15.65 -7.81 -12.10
N GLN A 121 -16.43 -6.89 -11.54
CA GLN A 121 -16.03 -5.50 -11.31
C GLN A 121 -14.92 -5.34 -10.28
N TYR A 122 -14.66 -6.35 -9.44
CA TYR A 122 -13.61 -6.35 -8.41
C TYR A 122 -12.39 -7.18 -8.79
N LYS A 123 -12.46 -7.90 -9.92
CA LYS A 123 -11.41 -8.82 -10.32
C LYS A 123 -10.14 -8.04 -10.66
N ASN A 124 -9.03 -8.44 -10.03
CA ASN A 124 -7.72 -7.83 -10.09
C ASN A 124 -7.65 -6.41 -9.53
N ASP A 125 -8.62 -5.99 -8.72
CA ASP A 125 -8.56 -4.72 -8.02
C ASP A 125 -7.88 -4.85 -6.66
N ILE A 126 -7.50 -3.71 -6.09
CA ILE A 126 -6.80 -3.62 -4.81
C ILE A 126 -7.81 -3.49 -3.68
N PHE A 127 -7.58 -4.23 -2.60
CA PHE A 127 -8.27 -4.09 -1.32
C PHE A 127 -7.27 -3.75 -0.22
N VAL A 128 -7.60 -2.76 0.61
CA VAL A 128 -6.74 -2.29 1.71
C VAL A 128 -7.50 -2.32 3.02
N GLY A 129 -6.89 -2.87 4.06
CA GLY A 129 -7.47 -2.95 5.41
C GLY A 129 -6.87 -1.90 6.36
N ASP A 130 -7.65 -1.46 7.35
CA ASP A 130 -7.18 -0.60 8.43
C ASP A 130 -7.51 -1.14 9.84
N VAL A 131 -6.66 -0.79 10.82
CA VAL A 131 -6.83 -1.21 12.21
C VAL A 131 -7.63 -0.22 13.06
N HIS A 132 -7.61 1.08 12.75
CA HIS A 132 -8.26 2.08 13.59
C HIS A 132 -9.78 2.13 13.41
N ASN A 133 -10.27 1.91 12.19
CA ASN A 133 -11.69 2.02 11.84
C ASN A 133 -12.33 0.66 11.53
N GLY A 134 -11.52 -0.35 11.22
CA GLY A 134 -12.00 -1.67 10.83
C GLY A 134 -12.69 -1.66 9.48
N ARG A 135 -12.10 -0.94 8.52
CA ARG A 135 -12.62 -0.78 7.16
C ARG A 135 -11.77 -1.51 6.12
N ILE A 136 -12.45 -1.89 5.06
CA ILE A 136 -11.86 -2.34 3.80
C ILE A 136 -12.14 -1.27 2.76
N TYR A 137 -11.08 -0.77 2.16
CA TYR A 137 -11.11 0.09 1.00
C TYR A 137 -10.94 -0.75 -0.27
N HIS A 138 -11.62 -0.37 -1.36
CA HIS A 138 -11.49 -0.95 -2.69
C HIS A 138 -11.03 0.11 -3.68
N PHE A 139 -10.03 -0.21 -4.46
CA PHE A 139 -9.51 0.66 -5.51
C PHE A 139 -9.34 -0.10 -6.81
N LYS A 140 -9.96 0.43 -7.86
CA LYS A 140 -9.65 0.03 -9.23
C LYS A 140 -8.32 0.61 -9.67
N LEU A 141 -7.60 -0.11 -10.52
CA LEU A 141 -6.40 0.39 -11.18
C LEU A 141 -6.67 0.92 -12.59
N ASN A 142 -5.84 1.86 -13.03
CA ASN A 142 -5.87 2.36 -14.41
C ASN A 142 -5.44 1.25 -15.40
N GLY A 143 -5.54 1.53 -16.71
CA GLY A 143 -5.24 0.52 -17.75
C GLY A 143 -3.79 0.01 -17.71
N GLU A 144 -2.84 0.85 -17.31
CA GLU A 144 -1.43 0.49 -17.16
C GLU A 144 -1.11 -0.19 -15.83
N ARG A 145 -2.07 -0.20 -14.90
CA ARG A 145 -1.96 -0.73 -13.55
C ARG A 145 -0.81 -0.12 -12.75
N ASN A 146 -0.52 1.15 -12.99
CA ASN A 146 0.52 1.93 -12.30
C ASN A 146 -0.06 3.09 -11.45
N ASP A 147 -1.38 3.21 -11.40
CA ASP A 147 -2.07 4.22 -10.62
C ASP A 147 -3.51 3.79 -10.27
N LEU A 148 -4.04 4.37 -9.20
CA LEU A 148 -5.42 4.17 -8.75
C LEU A 148 -6.39 4.99 -9.61
N VAL A 149 -7.55 4.43 -9.91
CA VAL A 149 -8.70 5.18 -10.45
C VAL A 149 -9.48 5.72 -9.27
N LEU A 150 -9.29 7.01 -8.99
CA LEU A 150 -9.89 7.69 -7.84
C LEU A 150 -11.16 8.44 -8.25
N PRO A 151 -12.17 8.50 -7.36
CA PRO A 151 -13.33 9.38 -7.55
C PRO A 151 -12.92 10.85 -7.49
N GLU A 152 -13.75 11.74 -8.04
CA GLU A 152 -13.46 13.20 -8.12
C GLU A 152 -13.18 13.83 -6.74
N VAL A 153 -13.85 13.33 -5.70
CA VAL A 153 -13.64 13.73 -4.29
C VAL A 153 -12.20 13.47 -3.80
N LEU A 154 -11.45 12.58 -4.45
CA LEU A 154 -10.05 12.26 -4.14
C LEU A 154 -9.09 12.70 -5.27
N ALA A 155 -9.46 13.71 -6.05
CA ALA A 155 -8.60 14.22 -7.13
C ALA A 155 -7.26 14.79 -6.60
N ASP A 156 -7.23 15.28 -5.35
CA ASP A 156 -6.02 15.74 -4.67
C ASP A 156 -5.21 14.59 -4.03
N ARG A 157 -5.74 13.35 -4.08
CA ARG A 157 -5.15 12.13 -3.52
C ARG A 157 -4.99 12.14 -2.00
N TYR A 158 -5.79 12.93 -1.30
CA TYR A 158 -5.81 12.97 0.16
C TYR A 158 -7.14 12.48 0.74
N ILE A 159 -7.05 11.51 1.65
CA ILE A 159 -8.15 11.13 2.54
C ILE A 159 -8.03 11.97 3.81
N GLN A 160 -8.75 13.09 3.84
CA GLN A 160 -8.64 14.09 4.91
C GLN A 160 -9.12 13.59 6.28
N ASN A 161 -10.22 12.82 6.29
CA ASN A 161 -10.75 12.26 7.52
C ASN A 161 -11.26 10.85 7.29
N PRO A 162 -10.52 9.81 7.73
CA PRO A 162 -10.98 8.44 7.62
C PRO A 162 -12.22 8.17 8.48
N ILE A 163 -12.60 9.04 9.43
CA ILE A 163 -13.76 8.79 10.32
C ILE A 163 -15.07 9.31 9.71
N ASN A 164 -15.09 10.47 9.04
CA ASN A 164 -16.32 11.22 8.77
C ASN A 164 -16.52 11.73 7.33
N PHE A 165 -15.65 11.44 6.36
CA PHE A 165 -15.77 12.00 5.01
C PHE A 165 -16.15 10.97 3.95
N GLY A 166 -16.75 11.46 2.85
CA GLY A 166 -17.30 10.84 1.64
C GLY A 166 -16.51 9.72 0.96
N THR A 167 -16.03 8.78 1.76
CA THR A 167 -15.30 7.56 1.42
C THR A 167 -16.26 6.45 1.01
N GLY A 168 -17.58 6.69 0.99
CA GLY A 168 -18.57 5.68 0.58
C GLY A 168 -18.28 5.08 -0.80
N ASP A 169 -17.69 5.86 -1.71
CA ASP A 169 -17.33 5.38 -3.05
C ASP A 169 -16.12 4.42 -3.05
N ILE A 170 -15.28 4.47 -2.01
CA ILE A 170 -14.09 3.61 -1.89
C ILE A 170 -14.18 2.61 -0.72
N VAL A 171 -15.11 2.76 0.22
CA VAL A 171 -15.31 1.83 1.32
C VAL A 171 -16.12 0.65 0.82
N PHE A 172 -15.45 -0.49 0.72
CA PHE A 172 -16.06 -1.75 0.34
C PHE A 172 -16.83 -2.39 1.50
N GLY A 173 -16.33 -2.25 2.72
CA GLY A 173 -16.98 -2.78 3.91
C GLY A 173 -16.42 -2.19 5.19
N GLU A 174 -17.23 -2.21 6.25
CA GLU A 174 -16.89 -1.66 7.55
C GLU A 174 -17.51 -2.47 8.70
N GLY A 175 -17.17 -2.10 9.93
CA GLY A 175 -17.70 -2.78 11.12
C GLY A 175 -16.99 -4.08 11.45
N PHE A 176 -15.80 -4.31 10.90
CA PHE A 176 -15.00 -5.50 11.21
C PHE A 176 -14.24 -5.39 12.53
N GLY A 177 -14.20 -4.21 13.16
CA GLY A 177 -13.20 -3.92 14.21
C GLY A 177 -11.79 -3.91 13.61
N GLY A 178 -10.75 -3.62 14.40
CA GLY A 178 -9.40 -3.48 13.83
C GLY A 178 -8.99 -4.68 12.99
N ILE A 179 -8.74 -4.43 11.70
CA ILE A 179 -8.31 -5.44 10.73
C ILE A 179 -6.79 -5.53 10.80
N THR A 180 -6.27 -6.73 10.95
CA THR A 180 -4.82 -6.97 10.93
C THR A 180 -4.34 -7.58 9.63
N ASP A 181 -5.23 -8.25 8.88
CA ASP A 181 -4.87 -8.87 7.61
C ASP A 181 -6.09 -9.08 6.70
N LEU A 182 -5.84 -9.05 5.39
CA LEU A 182 -6.76 -9.47 4.34
C LEU A 182 -6.06 -10.48 3.43
N THR A 183 -6.75 -11.54 3.03
CA THR A 183 -6.19 -12.52 2.09
C THR A 183 -7.26 -13.09 1.16
N VAL A 184 -6.85 -13.48 -0.04
CA VAL A 184 -7.72 -14.20 -0.98
C VAL A 184 -7.51 -15.68 -0.76
N GLY A 185 -8.57 -16.37 -0.33
CA GLY A 185 -8.54 -17.81 -0.13
C GLY A 185 -8.41 -18.58 -1.44
N PRO A 186 -7.99 -19.86 -1.40
CA PRO A 186 -7.93 -20.71 -2.60
C PRO A 186 -9.30 -20.98 -3.23
N ASP A 187 -10.39 -20.70 -2.50
CA ASP A 187 -11.76 -20.73 -3.00
C ASP A 187 -12.18 -19.43 -3.73
N GLY A 188 -11.28 -18.44 -3.77
CA GLY A 188 -11.43 -17.17 -4.46
C GLY A 188 -12.16 -16.09 -3.65
N TYR A 189 -12.48 -16.32 -2.38
CA TYR A 189 -13.14 -15.33 -1.53
C TYR A 189 -12.14 -14.49 -0.74
N LEU A 190 -12.54 -13.26 -0.40
CA LEU A 190 -11.78 -12.38 0.49
C LEU A 190 -12.04 -12.78 1.95
N TYR A 191 -10.96 -12.98 2.70
CA TYR A 191 -10.95 -13.26 4.13
C TYR A 191 -10.33 -12.11 4.91
N ILE A 192 -10.82 -11.91 6.13
CA ILE A 192 -10.42 -10.81 7.02
C ILE A 192 -10.04 -11.39 8.37
N VAL A 193 -8.88 -11.01 8.90
CA VAL A 193 -8.52 -11.26 10.30
C VAL A 193 -8.81 -10.00 11.11
N SER A 194 -9.72 -10.10 12.08
CA SER A 194 -10.09 -9.00 12.97
C SER A 194 -9.57 -9.24 14.38
N ILE A 195 -8.63 -8.39 14.82
CA ILE A 195 -8.17 -8.38 16.21
C ILE A 195 -9.21 -7.73 17.12
N GLY A 196 -9.92 -6.71 16.62
CA GLY A 196 -10.93 -5.98 17.42
C GLY A 196 -12.12 -6.83 17.83
N GLN A 197 -12.40 -7.92 17.10
CA GLN A 197 -13.50 -8.85 17.40
C GLN A 197 -13.06 -10.28 17.70
N GLY A 198 -11.77 -10.61 17.51
CA GLY A 198 -11.26 -11.97 17.67
C GLY A 198 -11.89 -12.96 16.69
N LYS A 199 -12.10 -12.54 15.43
CA LYS A 199 -12.81 -13.32 14.40
C LYS A 199 -12.07 -13.34 13.08
N VAL A 200 -12.32 -14.39 12.31
CA VAL A 200 -12.04 -14.43 10.87
C VAL A 200 -13.37 -14.33 10.13
N PHE A 201 -13.47 -13.37 9.19
CA PHE A 201 -14.62 -13.23 8.32
C PHE A 201 -14.29 -13.77 6.93
N ARG A 202 -15.32 -14.27 6.24
CA ARG A 202 -15.30 -14.54 4.80
C ARG A 202 -16.35 -13.65 4.16
N ILE A 203 -15.95 -12.87 3.17
CA ILE A 203 -16.86 -12.03 2.39
C ILE A 203 -17.56 -12.88 1.33
N LEU A 204 -18.87 -12.72 1.21
CA LEU A 204 -19.70 -13.35 0.20
C LEU A 204 -20.36 -12.28 -0.68
N PRO A 205 -20.65 -12.55 -1.96
CA PRO A 205 -21.45 -11.67 -2.79
C PRO A 205 -22.87 -11.52 -2.22
N GLN A 206 -23.49 -10.37 -2.48
CA GLN A 206 -24.91 -10.14 -2.21
C GLN A 206 -25.79 -10.74 -3.29
#